data_AF-A0A956ZDA2-F1
#
_entry.id   AF-A0A956ZDA2-F1
#
_cell.length_a   1.000
_cell.length_b   1.000
_cell.length_c   1.000
_cell.angle_alpha   90.00
_cell.angle_beta   90.00
_cell.angle_gamma   90.00
#
_symmetry.space_group_name_H-M   'P 1'
#
loop_
_entity.id
_entity.type
_entity.pdbx_description
1 polymer ?
#
loop_
_entity_poly.entity_id
_entity_poly.type
_entity_poly.pdbx_seq_one_letter_code
_entity_poly.pdbx_strand_id
1 'polypeptide(L)'
;MMENHVKLPQMKSPEPDARNKGIKRHPCLRPLSRDHLLALIGSQKLLKASRGEISLDEGLSAFAKIWQDEITIHLADEEAILPQFIKEESDRERLFDDHKKLRAFAQMLGEKITDEKSAMVLAGEAGAFLDAHIRWEEREFFPRIEKTASPEEIERLLALTDEVESKRSRNRSCDSRIRSKRKNSI
;
A
#
# COMPACT_ATOMS: atom_id res chain seq x y z
N MET A 1 55.03 -9.52 -41.74
CA MET A 1 54.57 -8.86 -40.51
C MET A 1 53.11 -9.27 -40.33
N MET A 2 52.80 -10.04 -39.29
CA MET A 2 51.46 -10.57 -39.01
C MET A 2 50.74 -9.60 -38.08
N GLU A 3 49.66 -8.96 -38.57
CA GLU A 3 48.81 -8.11 -37.75
C GLU A 3 47.81 -8.98 -36.96
N ASN A 4 48.09 -9.15 -35.66
CA ASN A 4 47.18 -9.78 -34.72
C ASN A 4 45.99 -8.84 -34.42
N HIS A 5 44.85 -9.09 -35.07
CA HIS A 5 43.58 -8.46 -34.71
C HIS A 5 43.04 -9.06 -33.40
N VAL A 6 43.28 -8.38 -32.28
CA VAL A 6 42.65 -8.70 -30.98
C VAL A 6 41.19 -8.24 -31.03
N LYS A 7 40.26 -9.19 -31.09
CA LYS A 7 38.81 -8.93 -30.99
C LYS A 7 38.47 -8.53 -29.54
N LEU A 8 38.11 -7.26 -29.33
CA LEU A 8 37.51 -6.78 -28.08
C LEU A 8 36.16 -7.46 -27.84
N PRO A 9 35.87 -7.97 -26.64
CA PRO A 9 34.58 -8.57 -26.32
C PRO A 9 33.50 -7.49 -26.32
N GLN A 10 32.43 -7.75 -27.09
CA GLN A 10 31.23 -6.91 -27.15
C GLN A 10 30.58 -6.89 -25.76
N MET A 11 30.67 -5.75 -25.07
CA MET A 11 29.91 -5.49 -23.85
C MET A 11 28.42 -5.51 -24.22
N LYS A 12 27.69 -6.52 -23.73
CA LYS A 12 26.23 -6.55 -23.83
C LYS A 12 25.69 -5.35 -23.05
N SER A 13 24.94 -4.50 -23.73
CA SER A 13 24.15 -3.42 -23.13
C SER A 13 23.30 -4.01 -21.97
N PRO A 14 23.15 -3.29 -20.83
CA PRO A 14 22.33 -3.78 -19.73
C PRO A 14 20.90 -4.03 -20.22
N GLU A 15 20.37 -5.20 -19.89
CA GLU A 15 19.01 -5.62 -20.22
C GLU A 15 17.97 -4.59 -19.72
N PRO A 16 16.85 -4.43 -20.45
CA PRO A 16 15.85 -3.44 -20.11
C PRO A 16 15.23 -3.74 -18.74
N ASP A 17 15.23 -2.68 -17.94
CA ASP A 17 14.66 -2.51 -16.63
C ASP A 17 13.50 -3.44 -16.22
N ALA A 18 13.77 -4.33 -15.26
CA ALA A 18 12.78 -5.18 -14.59
C ALA A 18 11.86 -4.42 -13.59
N ARG A 19 11.91 -3.09 -13.52
CA ARG A 19 11.19 -2.28 -12.52
C ARG A 19 9.65 -2.21 -12.67
N ASN A 20 9.03 -2.83 -13.68
CA ASN A 20 7.57 -2.71 -13.87
C ASN A 20 6.81 -3.98 -14.26
N LYS A 21 7.31 -5.18 -13.90
CA LYS A 21 6.43 -6.35 -13.83
C LYS A 21 5.72 -6.30 -12.49
N GLY A 22 4.45 -5.88 -12.49
CA GLY A 22 3.60 -5.92 -11.30
C GLY A 22 3.71 -7.29 -10.64
N ILE A 23 3.91 -7.32 -9.32
CA ILE A 23 4.12 -8.58 -8.61
C ILE A 23 2.85 -9.42 -8.77
N LYS A 24 2.97 -10.61 -9.34
CA LYS A 24 1.84 -11.53 -9.50
C LYS A 24 1.56 -12.18 -8.15
N ARG A 25 0.44 -11.81 -7.53
CA ARG A 25 -0.04 -12.41 -6.28
C ARG A 25 -0.86 -13.67 -6.49
N HIS A 26 -0.78 -14.58 -5.52
CA HIS A 26 -1.72 -15.67 -5.42
C HIS A 26 -3.16 -15.11 -5.30
N PRO A 27 -4.17 -15.71 -5.96
CA PRO A 27 -5.54 -15.21 -5.94
C PRO A 27 -6.07 -14.81 -4.55
N CYS A 28 -5.72 -15.58 -3.52
CA CYS A 28 -6.16 -15.37 -2.14
C CYS A 28 -5.62 -14.09 -1.46
N LEU A 29 -4.60 -13.42 -2.03
CA LEU A 29 -4.06 -12.16 -1.49
C LEU A 29 -4.24 -10.99 -2.46
N ARG A 30 -4.76 -11.24 -3.68
CA ARG A 30 -5.01 -10.18 -4.67
C ARG A 30 -5.93 -9.08 -4.16
N PRO A 31 -7.02 -9.37 -3.40
CA PRO A 31 -7.86 -8.32 -2.84
C PRO A 31 -7.09 -7.30 -2.03
N LEU A 32 -6.38 -7.75 -0.98
CA LEU A 32 -5.60 -6.89 -0.10
C LEU A 32 -4.49 -6.14 -0.87
N SER A 33 -3.79 -6.85 -1.76
CA SER A 33 -2.74 -6.26 -2.61
C SER A 33 -3.25 -5.17 -3.56
N ARG A 34 -4.50 -5.21 -4.00
CA ARG A 34 -5.06 -4.15 -4.88
C ARG A 34 -5.25 -2.84 -4.13
N ASP A 35 -5.61 -2.88 -2.85
CA ASP A 35 -5.87 -1.68 -2.05
C ASP A 35 -4.60 -0.87 -1.80
N HIS A 36 -3.44 -1.54 -1.81
CA HIS A 36 -2.13 -0.89 -1.74
C HIS A 36 -1.93 0.18 -2.81
N LEU A 37 -2.60 0.09 -3.97
CA LEU A 37 -2.50 1.14 -5.00
C LEU A 37 -2.95 2.50 -4.46
N LEU A 38 -4.10 2.56 -3.78
CA LEU A 38 -4.62 3.82 -3.25
C LEU A 38 -3.79 4.29 -2.05
N ALA A 39 -3.36 3.38 -1.19
CA ALA A 39 -2.48 3.69 -0.07
C ALA A 39 -1.12 4.26 -0.55
N LEU A 40 -0.52 3.69 -1.60
CA LEU A 40 0.70 4.22 -2.23
C LEU A 40 0.49 5.59 -2.85
N ILE A 41 -0.67 5.87 -3.45
CA ILE A 41 -1.01 7.22 -3.92
C ILE A 41 -1.04 8.21 -2.74
N GLY A 42 -1.64 7.81 -1.61
CA GLY A 42 -1.65 8.61 -0.38
C GLY A 42 -0.24 8.90 0.15
N SER A 43 0.60 7.87 0.25
CA SER A 43 2.03 8.00 0.61
C SER A 43 2.75 8.98 -0.32
N GLN A 44 2.57 8.85 -1.63
CA GLN A 44 3.22 9.72 -2.60
C GLN A 44 2.75 11.17 -2.51
N LYS A 45 1.48 11.42 -2.15
CA LYS A 45 0.98 12.77 -1.90
C LYS A 45 1.69 13.41 -0.70
N LEU A 46 1.84 12.69 0.41
CA LEU A 46 2.60 13.18 1.57
C LEU A 46 4.06 13.47 1.23
N LEU A 47 4.71 12.55 0.51
CA LEU A 47 6.11 12.67 0.10
C LEU A 47 6.34 13.85 -0.86
N LYS A 48 5.39 14.16 -1.74
CA LYS A 48 5.48 15.35 -2.62
C LYS A 48 5.30 16.63 -1.82
N ALA A 49 4.37 16.64 -0.88
CA ALA A 49 4.13 17.79 0.00
C ALA A 49 5.36 18.09 0.86
N SER A 50 6.02 17.06 1.42
CA SER A 50 7.22 17.22 2.23
C SER A 50 8.43 17.77 1.46
N ARG A 51 8.46 17.61 0.14
CA ARG A 51 9.49 18.15 -0.75
C ARG A 51 9.12 19.50 -1.37
N GLY A 52 7.93 20.02 -1.07
CA GLY A 52 7.42 21.26 -1.67
C GLY A 52 7.06 21.14 -3.15
N GLU A 53 6.88 19.92 -3.67
CA GLU A 53 6.44 19.70 -5.06
C GLU A 53 4.95 20.00 -5.26
N ILE A 54 4.18 19.90 -4.17
CA ILE A 54 2.79 20.36 -4.06
C ILE A 54 2.64 21.14 -2.75
N SER A 55 1.55 21.89 -2.59
CA SER A 55 1.30 22.57 -1.31
C SER A 55 1.06 21.54 -0.19
N LEU A 56 1.47 21.91 1.03
CA LEU A 56 1.27 21.05 2.20
C LEU A 56 -0.22 20.73 2.40
N ASP A 57 -1.09 21.74 2.28
CA ASP A 57 -2.55 21.58 2.39
C ASP A 57 -3.12 20.60 1.35
N GLU A 58 -2.67 20.66 0.09
CA GLU A 58 -3.09 19.71 -0.95
C GLU A 58 -2.68 18.28 -0.58
N GLY A 59 -1.44 18.09 -0.16
CA GLY A 59 -0.91 16.79 0.22
C GLY A 59 -1.63 16.17 1.41
N LEU A 60 -1.83 16.95 2.48
CA LEU A 60 -2.52 16.53 3.69
C LEU A 60 -4.00 16.23 3.43
N SER A 61 -4.69 17.11 2.69
CA SER A 61 -6.11 16.92 2.36
C SER A 61 -6.34 15.68 1.49
N ALA A 62 -5.47 15.44 0.50
CA ALA A 62 -5.53 14.25 -0.34
C ALA A 62 -5.28 12.97 0.47
N PHE A 63 -4.25 12.99 1.33
CA PHE A 63 -3.94 11.86 2.20
C PHE A 63 -5.08 11.58 3.19
N ALA A 64 -5.60 12.61 3.87
CA ALA A 64 -6.69 12.46 4.84
C ALA A 64 -7.93 11.80 4.21
N LYS A 65 -8.26 12.17 2.96
CA LYS A 65 -9.35 11.54 2.22
C LYS A 65 -9.08 10.05 1.96
N ILE A 66 -7.91 9.71 1.43
CA ILE A 66 -7.53 8.31 1.14
C ILE A 66 -7.44 7.50 2.43
N TRP A 67 -6.96 8.11 3.51
CA TRP A 67 -6.86 7.47 4.82
C TRP A 67 -8.22 7.02 5.35
N GLN A 68 -9.21 7.92 5.32
CA GLN A 68 -10.56 7.63 5.81
C GLN A 68 -11.32 6.67 4.89
N ASP A 69 -11.23 6.89 3.57
CA ASP A 69 -12.04 6.15 2.61
C ASP A 69 -11.48 4.75 2.30
N GLU A 70 -10.16 4.53 2.43
CA GLU A 70 -9.49 3.32 1.94
C GLU A 70 -8.52 2.71 2.96
N ILE A 71 -7.51 3.45 3.43
CA ILE A 71 -6.42 2.84 4.26
C ILE A 71 -6.98 2.29 5.57
N THR A 72 -7.87 3.01 6.25
CA THR A 72 -8.43 2.55 7.54
C THR A 72 -9.20 1.23 7.39
N ILE A 73 -9.91 1.05 6.26
CA ILE A 73 -10.64 -0.18 5.95
C ILE A 73 -9.66 -1.30 5.65
N HIS A 74 -8.65 -1.02 4.83
CA HIS A 74 -7.59 -1.96 4.46
C HIS A 74 -6.87 -2.54 5.69
N LEU A 75 -6.38 -1.67 6.59
CA LEU A 75 -5.71 -2.11 7.82
C LEU A 75 -6.62 -2.99 8.69
N ALA A 76 -7.91 -2.68 8.76
CA ALA A 76 -8.88 -3.46 9.53
C ALA A 76 -9.14 -4.84 8.90
N ASP A 77 -9.22 -4.90 7.56
CA ASP A 77 -9.37 -6.17 6.85
C ASP A 77 -8.13 -7.06 7.04
N GLU A 78 -6.94 -6.49 7.00
CA GLU A 78 -5.69 -7.22 7.28
C GLU A 78 -5.62 -7.74 8.70
N GLU A 79 -5.91 -6.90 9.69
CA GLU A 79 -5.94 -7.29 11.11
C GLU A 79 -7.01 -8.36 11.42
N ALA A 80 -8.10 -8.39 10.65
CA ALA A 80 -9.12 -9.42 10.79
C ALA A 80 -8.75 -10.75 10.13
N ILE A 81 -7.99 -10.72 9.03
CA ILE A 81 -7.76 -11.89 8.17
C ILE A 81 -6.37 -12.48 8.38
N LEU A 82 -5.32 -11.68 8.24
CA LEU A 82 -3.95 -12.19 8.13
C LEU A 82 -3.42 -12.87 9.39
N PRO A 83 -3.72 -12.42 10.63
CA PRO A 83 -3.13 -12.98 11.84
C PRO A 83 -3.31 -14.50 12.04
N GLN A 84 -4.34 -15.12 11.46
CA GLN A 84 -4.54 -16.58 11.58
C GLN A 84 -3.69 -17.40 10.60
N PHE A 85 -3.02 -16.75 9.65
CA PHE A 85 -2.15 -17.37 8.65
C PHE A 85 -0.66 -17.09 8.89
N ILE A 86 -0.33 -16.26 9.89
CA ILE A 86 1.04 -15.93 10.26
C ILE A 86 1.64 -17.07 11.07
N LYS A 87 2.82 -17.57 10.65
CA LYS A 87 3.58 -18.60 11.35
C LYS A 87 4.68 -18.04 12.27
N GLU A 88 5.23 -16.90 11.90
CA GLU A 88 6.32 -16.23 12.64
C GLU A 88 5.76 -15.10 13.51
N GLU A 89 5.98 -15.15 14.83
CA GLU A 89 5.42 -14.14 15.74
C GLU A 89 5.97 -12.74 15.46
N SER A 90 7.20 -12.61 14.97
CA SER A 90 7.81 -11.34 14.58
C SER A 90 7.07 -10.65 13.43
N ASP A 91 6.51 -11.41 12.48
CA ASP A 91 5.68 -10.84 11.41
C ASP A 91 4.33 -10.36 11.96
N ARG A 92 3.77 -11.06 12.96
CA ARG A 92 2.54 -10.64 13.64
C ARG A 92 2.75 -9.34 14.41
N GLU A 93 3.78 -9.30 15.25
CA GLU A 93 4.14 -8.10 16.02
C GLU A 93 4.35 -6.90 15.10
N ARG A 94 5.14 -7.09 14.03
CA ARG A 94 5.39 -6.03 13.06
C ARG A 94 4.13 -5.52 12.38
N LEU A 95 3.21 -6.39 11.96
CA LEU A 95 1.96 -5.99 11.33
C LEU A 95 1.19 -5.01 12.23
N PHE A 96 0.94 -5.41 13.48
CA PHE A 96 0.17 -4.59 14.41
C PHE A 96 0.91 -3.32 14.86
N ASP A 97 2.22 -3.38 15.05
CA ASP A 97 3.02 -2.21 15.44
C ASP A 97 3.10 -1.18 14.31
N ASP A 98 3.31 -1.62 13.07
CA ASP A 98 3.30 -0.74 11.90
C ASP A 98 1.91 -0.08 11.76
N HIS A 99 0.82 -0.85 11.90
CA HIS A 99 -0.54 -0.31 11.80
C HIS A 99 -0.85 0.71 12.91
N LYS A 100 -0.44 0.43 14.14
CA LYS A 100 -0.57 1.37 15.26
C LYS A 100 0.19 2.66 14.98
N LYS A 101 1.42 2.56 14.45
CA LYS A 101 2.24 3.71 14.10
C LYS A 101 1.67 4.51 12.93
N LEU A 102 1.11 3.86 11.92
CA LEU A 102 0.39 4.51 10.82
C LEU A 102 -0.81 5.32 11.33
N ARG A 103 -1.60 4.75 12.25
CA ARG A 103 -2.72 5.47 12.89
C ARG A 103 -2.24 6.68 13.68
N ALA A 104 -1.12 6.56 14.41
CA ALA A 104 -0.53 7.69 15.11
C ALA A 104 -0.08 8.81 14.16
N PHE A 105 0.59 8.46 13.04
CA PHE A 105 0.94 9.44 12.01
C PHE A 105 -0.28 10.15 11.44
N ALA A 106 -1.33 9.39 11.09
CA ALA A 106 -2.56 9.97 10.55
C ALA A 106 -3.24 10.92 11.54
N GLN A 107 -3.25 10.59 12.83
CA GLN A 107 -3.72 11.48 13.88
C GLN A 107 -2.90 12.77 13.93
N MET A 108 -1.57 12.66 14.03
CA MET A 108 -0.67 13.83 14.13
C MET A 108 -0.77 14.74 12.90
N LEU A 109 -0.93 14.17 11.69
CA LEU A 109 -1.12 14.93 10.45
C LEU A 109 -2.47 15.67 10.40
N GLY A 110 -3.48 15.17 11.12
CA GLY A 110 -4.78 15.82 11.26
C GLY A 110 -4.83 16.92 12.32
N GLU A 111 -3.79 17.04 13.15
CA GLU A 111 -3.68 18.10 14.14
C GLU A 111 -3.20 19.42 13.50
N LYS A 112 -3.58 20.55 14.11
CA LYS A 112 -3.15 21.86 13.62
C LYS A 112 -1.68 22.09 13.99
N ILE A 113 -0.78 21.80 13.06
CA ILE A 113 0.65 22.07 13.22
C ILE A 113 0.92 23.53 12.80
N THR A 114 1.41 24.35 13.73
CA THR A 114 1.65 25.78 13.49
C THR A 114 2.97 26.08 12.78
N ASP A 115 3.92 25.15 12.83
CA ASP A 115 5.20 25.26 12.13
C ASP A 115 5.17 24.44 10.83
N GLU A 116 5.22 25.13 9.69
CA GLU A 116 5.16 24.51 8.37
C GLU A 116 6.30 23.52 8.14
N LYS A 117 7.52 23.82 8.63
CA LYS A 117 8.67 22.92 8.47
C LYS A 117 8.47 21.60 9.21
N SER A 118 8.02 21.66 10.46
CA SER A 118 7.69 20.45 11.23
C SER A 118 6.58 19.63 10.57
N ALA A 119 5.57 20.28 10.00
CA ALA A 119 4.51 19.60 9.28
C ALA A 119 5.00 18.92 8.00
N MET A 120 5.92 19.56 7.25
CA MET A 120 6.56 18.95 6.09
C MET A 120 7.41 17.73 6.48
N VAL A 121 8.18 17.81 7.57
CA VAL A 121 8.97 16.67 8.09
C VAL A 121 8.05 15.50 8.44
N LEU A 122 7.00 15.76 9.22
CA LEU A 122 6.03 14.74 9.62
C LEU A 122 5.35 14.08 8.41
N ALA A 123 4.95 14.87 7.40
CA ALA A 123 4.40 14.34 6.16
C ALA A 123 5.40 13.42 5.44
N GLY A 124 6.68 13.82 5.39
CA GLY A 124 7.74 13.00 4.80
C GLY A 124 7.93 11.67 5.53
N GLU A 125 7.97 11.70 6.86
CA GLU A 125 8.11 10.50 7.71
C GLU A 125 6.92 9.55 7.55
N ALA A 126 5.70 10.07 7.63
CA ALA A 126 4.48 9.29 7.48
C ALA A 126 4.36 8.67 6.08
N GLY A 127 4.64 9.45 5.03
CA GLY A 127 4.62 8.98 3.65
C GLY A 127 5.66 7.89 3.39
N ALA A 128 6.89 8.07 3.88
CA ALA A 128 7.95 7.08 3.76
C ALA A 128 7.64 5.80 4.55
N PHE A 129 7.06 5.93 5.75
CA PHE A 129 6.70 4.80 6.58
C PHE A 129 5.60 3.95 5.93
N LEU A 130 4.55 4.57 5.38
CA LEU A 130 3.49 3.87 4.66
C LEU A 130 4.01 3.15 3.40
N ASP A 131 4.87 3.78 2.61
CA ASP A 131 5.50 3.11 1.44
C ASP A 131 6.37 1.92 1.89
N ALA A 132 7.15 2.07 2.96
CA ALA A 132 8.00 1.01 3.48
C ALA A 132 7.18 -0.18 4.01
N HIS A 133 6.10 0.09 4.74
CA HIS A 133 5.17 -0.92 5.24
C HIS A 133 4.56 -1.73 4.09
N ILE A 134 3.94 -1.07 3.11
CA ILE A 134 3.34 -1.72 1.93
C ILE A 134 4.39 -2.55 1.16
N ARG A 135 5.62 -2.02 1.01
CA ARG A 135 6.69 -2.78 0.34
C ARG A 135 7.08 -4.03 1.08
N TRP A 136 7.11 -3.99 2.42
CA TRP A 136 7.37 -5.18 3.22
C TRP A 136 6.25 -6.20 3.05
N GLU A 137 5.00 -5.77 3.12
CA GLU A 137 3.85 -6.64 2.95
C GLU A 137 3.91 -7.38 1.62
N GLU A 138 4.08 -6.61 0.55
CA GLU A 138 4.19 -7.14 -0.79
C GLU A 138 5.44 -8.03 -0.96
N ARG A 139 6.63 -7.56 -0.59
CA ARG A 139 7.87 -8.24 -1.02
C ARG A 139 8.28 -9.37 -0.11
N GLU A 140 7.78 -9.39 1.13
CA GLU A 140 8.25 -10.32 2.14
C GLU A 140 7.09 -11.04 2.83
N PHE A 141 6.14 -10.31 3.40
CA PHE A 141 5.10 -10.89 4.23
C PHE A 141 4.12 -11.77 3.45
N PHE A 142 3.53 -11.26 2.38
CA PHE A 142 2.61 -12.01 1.52
C PHE A 142 3.28 -13.23 0.89
N PRO A 143 4.50 -13.15 0.32
CA PRO A 143 5.25 -14.33 -0.11
C PRO A 143 5.49 -15.36 1.00
N ARG A 144 5.76 -14.92 2.24
CA ARG A 144 5.91 -15.84 3.38
C ARG A 144 4.61 -16.57 3.69
N ILE A 145 3.47 -15.88 3.69
CA ILE A 145 2.14 -16.51 3.84
C ILE A 145 1.90 -17.52 2.71
N GLU A 146 2.09 -17.13 1.44
CA GLU A 146 1.90 -18.00 0.27
C GLU A 146 2.78 -19.27 0.34
N LYS A 147 4.01 -19.15 0.84
CA LYS A 147 4.96 -20.26 0.94
C LYS A 147 4.64 -21.23 2.08
N THR A 148 4.06 -20.73 3.17
CA THR A 148 3.90 -21.50 4.42
C THR A 148 2.48 -21.99 4.67
N ALA A 149 1.48 -21.43 3.97
CA ALA A 149 0.10 -21.84 4.09
C ALA A 149 -0.15 -23.24 3.52
N SER A 150 -0.90 -24.07 4.25
CA SER A 150 -1.41 -25.34 3.72
C SER A 150 -2.48 -25.12 2.63
N PRO A 151 -2.80 -26.12 1.80
CA PRO A 151 -3.89 -26.02 0.83
C PRO A 151 -5.23 -25.59 1.46
N GLU A 152 -5.55 -26.12 2.64
CA GLU A 152 -6.77 -25.78 3.40
C GLU A 152 -6.71 -24.34 3.93
N GLU A 153 -5.53 -23.85 4.32
CA GLU A 153 -5.33 -22.45 4.72
C GLU A 153 -5.49 -21.50 3.54
N ILE A 154 -4.96 -21.87 2.37
CA ILE A 154 -5.13 -21.08 1.13
C ILE A 154 -6.61 -20.99 0.73
N GLU A 155 -7.37 -22.09 0.82
CA GLU A 155 -8.80 -22.11 0.54
C GLU A 155 -9.57 -21.20 1.52
N ARG A 156 -9.28 -21.29 2.82
CA ARG A 156 -9.88 -20.40 3.83
C ARG A 156 -9.53 -18.93 3.58
N LEU A 157 -8.27 -18.62 3.27
CA LEU A 157 -7.83 -17.26 2.98
C LEU A 157 -8.52 -16.70 1.73
N LEU A 158 -8.68 -17.53 0.69
CA LEU A 158 -9.43 -17.14 -0.51
C LEU A 158 -10.88 -16.80 -0.17
N ALA A 159 -11.57 -17.64 0.59
CA ALA A 159 -12.97 -17.39 0.98
C ALA A 159 -13.13 -16.08 1.78
N LEU A 160 -12.21 -15.81 2.71
CA LEU A 160 -12.25 -14.58 3.53
C LEU A 160 -11.99 -13.32 2.71
N THR A 161 -11.00 -13.37 1.82
CA THR A 161 -10.67 -12.21 0.97
C THR A 161 -11.73 -11.96 -0.11
N ASP A 162 -12.39 -13.00 -0.62
CA ASP A 162 -13.55 -12.86 -1.52
C ASP A 162 -14.76 -12.24 -0.81
N GLU A 163 -14.98 -12.53 0.47
CA GLU A 163 -16.05 -11.91 1.27
C GLU A 163 -15.81 -10.40 1.42
N VAL A 164 -14.56 -9.99 1.67
CA VAL A 164 -14.15 -8.57 1.74
C VAL A 164 -14.43 -7.86 0.41
N GLU A 165 -13.98 -8.42 -0.72
CA GLU A 165 -14.23 -7.83 -2.05
C GLU A 165 -15.74 -7.71 -2.35
N SER A 166 -16.50 -8.72 -1.93
CA SER A 166 -17.96 -8.74 -2.10
C SER A 166 -18.65 -7.67 -1.26
N LYS A 167 -18.18 -7.42 -0.02
CA LYS A 167 -18.68 -6.32 0.83
C LYS A 167 -18.41 -4.96 0.19
N ARG A 168 -17.21 -4.76 -0.35
CA ARG A 168 -16.80 -3.49 -0.99
C ARG A 168 -17.55 -3.22 -2.29
N SER A 169 -17.75 -4.23 -3.13
CA SER A 169 -18.54 -4.12 -4.37
C SER A 169 -19.98 -3.69 -4.08
N ARG A 170 -20.57 -4.23 -3.00
CA ARG A 170 -21.92 -3.83 -2.53
C ARG A 170 -21.94 -2.40 -2.00
N ASN A 171 -20.95 -2.00 -1.21
CA ASN A 171 -20.87 -0.63 -0.68
C ASN A 171 -20.67 0.41 -1.78
N ARG A 172 -19.81 0.14 -2.80
CA ARG A 172 -19.65 1.03 -3.97
C ARG A 172 -20.94 1.14 -4.81
N SER A 173 -21.71 0.06 -4.94
CA SER A 173 -23.03 0.06 -5.60
C SER A 173 -24.11 0.83 -4.81
N CYS A 174 -24.00 0.86 -3.48
CA CYS A 174 -24.91 1.60 -2.61
C CYS A 174 -24.56 3.11 -2.57
N ASP A 175 -23.28 3.45 -2.43
CA ASP A 175 -22.81 4.86 -2.40
C ASP A 175 -23.06 5.57 -3.75
N SER A 176 -22.85 4.89 -4.88
CA SER A 176 -23.21 5.46 -6.20
C SER A 176 -24.70 5.80 -6.34
N ARG A 177 -25.60 5.01 -5.73
CA ARG A 177 -27.05 5.29 -5.69
C ARG A 177 -27.41 6.44 -4.74
N ILE A 178 -26.66 6.63 -3.67
CA ILE A 178 -26.85 7.77 -2.74
C ILE A 178 -26.31 9.07 -3.36
N ARG A 179 -25.15 9.02 -4.03
CA ARG A 179 -24.56 10.17 -4.72
C ARG A 179 -25.37 10.62 -5.93
N SER A 180 -26.04 9.73 -6.67
CA SER A 180 -26.91 10.15 -7.78
C SER A 180 -28.18 10.86 -7.30
N LYS A 181 -28.73 10.47 -6.13
CA LYS A 181 -29.89 11.16 -5.53
C LYS A 181 -29.59 12.58 -5.05
N ARG A 182 -28.36 12.87 -4.60
CA ARG A 182 -27.95 14.23 -4.18
C ARG A 182 -27.69 15.20 -5.33
N LYS A 183 -27.48 14.71 -6.57
CA LYS A 183 -27.26 15.56 -7.75
C LYS A 183 -28.55 16.02 -8.45
N ASN A 184 -29.71 15.49 -8.04
CA ASN A 184 -31.02 15.84 -8.61
C ASN A 184 -31.91 16.70 -7.68
N SER A 185 -31.33 17.30 -6.63
CA SER A 185 -31.98 18.35 -5.84
C SER A 185 -31.08 19.57 -5.82
N ILE A 186 -31.20 20.41 -6.86
CA ILE A 186 -31.07 21.87 -6.91
C ILE A 186 -31.74 22.30 -8.22
#